data_AF-A0A085MYS0-F1
#
_entry.id   AF-A0A085MYS0-F1
#
_cell.length_a   1.000
_cell.length_b   1.000
_cell.length_c   1.000
_cell.angle_alpha   90.00
_cell.angle_beta   90.00
_cell.angle_gamma   90.00
#
_symmetry.space_group_name_H-M   'P 1'
#
loop_
_entity.id
_entity.type
_entity.pdbx_description
1 polymer ?
#
loop_
_entity_poly.entity_id
_entity_poly.type
_entity_poly.pdbx_seq_one_letter_code
_entity_poly.pdbx_strand_id
1 'polypeptide(L)'
;MEIGGEGFSDMVEGDLREHLEDHRGVFSNQELEEMTKSSTDSEDDDAESVEQVEPPSWTLEKFADVFHQAQILRDKILEYDPSMERGLMVTRGITASLRPLQDLFDEAKKKDY
;
A
#
# COMPACT_ATOMS: atom_id res chain seq x y z
N MET A 1 12.86 10.76 28.87
CA MET A 1 13.65 10.47 27.66
C MET A 1 13.17 11.44 26.57
N GLU A 2 14.05 12.01 25.73
CA GLU A 2 13.64 12.91 24.63
C GLU A 2 13.11 12.06 23.47
N ILE A 3 12.00 12.47 22.86
CA ILE A 3 11.36 11.70 21.78
C ILE A 3 12.08 12.04 20.48
N GLY A 4 12.88 11.09 19.99
CA GLY A 4 13.85 11.30 18.91
C GLY A 4 13.23 11.39 17.51
N GLY A 5 12.37 12.38 17.27
CA GLY A 5 11.86 12.74 15.95
C GLY A 5 12.08 14.23 15.67
N GLU A 6 12.43 14.57 14.42
CA GLU A 6 12.47 15.96 13.97
C GLU A 6 11.11 16.62 14.19
N GLY A 7 11.06 17.70 14.98
CA GLY A 7 9.82 18.38 15.38
C GLY A 7 9.28 18.01 16.77
N PHE A 8 9.87 17.03 17.47
CA PHE A 8 9.42 16.59 18.80
C PHE A 8 10.44 16.84 19.92
N SER A 9 11.53 17.58 19.64
CA SER A 9 12.60 17.85 20.63
C SER A 9 12.12 18.58 21.89
N ASP A 10 11.05 19.36 21.82
CA ASP A 10 10.49 20.04 22.99
C ASP A 10 9.57 19.14 23.83
N MET A 11 9.15 17.99 23.29
CA MET A 11 8.21 17.10 23.95
C MET A 11 8.98 16.09 24.81
N VAL A 12 8.64 15.98 26.09
CA VAL A 12 9.26 14.98 26.96
C VAL A 12 8.38 13.74 27.07
N GLU A 13 8.98 12.60 27.40
CA GLU A 13 8.28 11.33 27.59
C GLU A 13 7.10 11.39 28.60
N GLY A 14 7.13 12.34 29.54
CA GLY A 14 6.01 12.60 30.45
C GLY A 14 4.77 13.11 29.70
N ASP A 15 4.96 14.08 28.81
CA ASP A 15 3.90 14.72 28.03
C ASP A 15 3.27 13.74 27.05
N LEU A 16 4.09 12.89 26.41
CA LEU A 16 3.59 11.83 25.53
C LEU A 16 2.73 10.82 26.29
N ARG A 17 3.10 10.49 27.52
CA ARG A 17 2.37 9.54 28.36
C ARG A 17 1.04 10.11 28.83
N GLU A 18 1.04 11.37 29.25
CA GLU A 18 -0.19 12.08 29.62
C GLU A 18 -1.16 12.13 28.42
N HIS A 19 -0.67 12.44 27.23
CA HIS A 19 -1.51 12.50 26.03
C HIS A 19 -2.08 11.14 25.60
N LEU A 20 -1.27 10.07 25.71
CA LEU A 20 -1.74 8.70 25.43
C LEU A 20 -2.72 8.19 26.48
N GLU A 21 -2.59 8.62 27.74
CA GLU A 21 -3.54 8.27 28.81
C GLU A 21 -4.87 9.02 28.67
N ASP A 22 -4.84 10.28 28.24
CA ASP A 22 -6.06 11.08 27.96
C ASP A 22 -6.85 10.52 26.76
N HIS A 23 -6.15 9.95 25.77
CA HIS A 23 -6.74 9.29 24.60
C HIS A 23 -6.83 7.75 24.70
N ARG A 24 -6.78 7.18 25.91
CA ARG A 24 -6.85 5.72 26.12
C ARG A 24 -8.21 5.08 25.78
N GLY A 25 -9.20 5.87 25.38
CA GLY A 25 -10.50 5.41 24.90
C GLY A 25 -10.39 4.64 23.57
N VAL A 26 -11.27 3.66 23.37
CA VAL A 26 -11.44 3.04 22.05
C VAL A 26 -12.21 4.03 21.20
N PHE A 27 -11.58 4.57 20.15
CA PHE A 27 -12.24 5.47 19.21
C PHE A 27 -13.48 4.80 18.61
N SER A 28 -14.57 5.55 18.56
CA SER A 28 -15.76 5.18 17.80
C SER A 28 -15.44 5.21 16.31
N ASN A 29 -16.16 4.41 15.51
CA ASN A 29 -16.03 4.42 14.05
C ASN A 29 -16.22 5.81 13.43
N GLN A 30 -17.03 6.67 14.07
CA GLN A 30 -17.25 8.04 13.62
C GLN A 30 -16.03 8.95 13.87
N GLU A 31 -15.36 8.80 15.01
CA GLU A 31 -14.14 9.55 15.35
C GLU A 31 -12.97 9.13 14.45
N LEU A 32 -12.88 7.83 14.13
CA LEU A 32 -11.94 7.30 13.14
C LEU A 32 -12.18 7.87 11.74
N GLU A 33 -13.45 8.02 11.34
CA GLU A 33 -13.82 8.59 10.05
C GLU A 33 -13.46 10.10 9.97
N GLU A 34 -13.66 10.86 11.05
CA GLU A 34 -13.28 12.29 11.11
C GLU A 34 -11.76 12.51 11.03
N MET A 35 -10.94 11.66 11.66
CA MET A 35 -9.48 11.75 11.55
C MET A 35 -9.00 11.58 10.10
N THR A 36 -9.65 10.74 9.31
CA THR A 36 -9.31 10.56 7.89
C THR A 36 -9.76 11.72 7.00
N LYS A 37 -10.75 12.51 7.45
CA LYS A 37 -11.28 13.67 6.71
C LYS A 37 -10.50 14.96 6.96
N SER A 38 -9.89 15.09 8.15
CA SER A 38 -9.08 16.27 8.50
C SER A 38 -7.80 16.41 7.66
N SER A 39 -7.35 15.33 7.00
CA SER A 39 -6.16 15.35 6.14
C SER A 39 -6.44 15.85 4.71
N THR A 40 -7.68 16.23 4.39
CA THR A 40 -8.11 16.60 3.03
C THR A 40 -8.72 18.01 2.91
N ASP A 41 -8.66 18.84 3.95
CA ASP A 41 -9.34 20.15 3.97
C ASP A 41 -8.40 21.33 4.26
N SER A 42 -7.24 21.34 3.60
CA SER A 42 -6.46 22.58 3.41
C SER A 42 -6.38 22.87 1.92
N GLU A 43 -7.39 23.58 1.42
CA GLU A 43 -7.27 24.37 0.19
C GLU A 43 -6.28 25.51 0.46
N ASP A 44 -4.99 25.25 0.25
CA ASP A 44 -4.02 26.32 -0.02
C ASP A 44 -3.73 26.31 -1.51
N ASP A 45 -4.37 27.26 -2.19
CA ASP A 45 -4.20 27.61 -3.59
C ASP A 45 -2.83 28.30 -3.76
N ASP A 46 -1.74 27.52 -3.67
CA ASP A 46 -0.44 27.94 -4.15
C ASP A 46 -0.11 27.19 -5.43
N ALA A 47 -0.21 27.94 -6.53
CA ALA A 47 0.09 27.54 -7.88
C ALA A 47 1.60 27.30 -8.06
N GLU A 48 2.12 26.24 -7.46
CA GLU A 48 3.30 25.57 -8.00
C GLU A 48 2.78 24.44 -8.89
N SER A 49 3.19 24.51 -10.15
CA SER A 49 3.06 23.42 -11.12
C SER A 49 3.71 22.16 -10.52
N VAL A 50 2.97 21.42 -9.70
CA VAL A 50 3.25 20.03 -9.44
C VAL A 50 3.13 19.40 -10.81
N GLU A 51 4.27 19.15 -11.45
CA GLU A 51 4.33 18.22 -12.58
C GLU A 51 3.46 17.05 -12.14
N GLN A 52 2.32 16.90 -12.81
CA GLN A 52 1.43 15.79 -12.56
C GLN A 52 2.30 14.57 -12.80
N VAL A 53 2.84 13.99 -11.72
CA VAL A 53 3.51 12.71 -11.77
C VAL A 53 2.37 11.78 -12.11
N GLU A 54 2.22 11.55 -13.41
CA GLU A 54 1.19 10.71 -13.97
C GLU A 54 1.18 9.44 -13.13
N PRO A 55 0.04 9.07 -12.50
CA PRO A 55 -0.01 7.87 -11.67
C PRO A 55 0.57 6.74 -12.52
N PRO A 56 1.46 5.89 -11.99
CA PRO A 56 2.27 5.00 -12.79
C PRO A 56 1.39 4.26 -13.78
N SER A 57 1.45 4.69 -15.05
CA SER A 57 0.54 4.18 -16.05
C SER A 57 0.89 2.71 -16.23
N TRP A 58 -0.13 1.86 -16.13
CA TRP A 58 0.02 0.43 -16.38
C TRP A 58 0.34 0.22 -17.86
N THR A 59 1.62 0.12 -18.19
CA THR A 59 2.09 -0.21 -19.55
C THR A 59 2.15 -1.72 -19.76
N LEU A 60 2.09 -2.18 -21.00
CA LEU A 60 2.26 -3.61 -21.35
C LEU A 60 3.58 -4.19 -20.82
N GLU A 61 4.64 -3.39 -20.81
CA GLU A 61 5.94 -3.77 -20.25
C GLU A 61 5.86 -3.99 -18.73
N LYS A 62 5.20 -3.09 -17.99
CA LYS A 62 5.01 -3.24 -16.53
C LYS A 62 4.16 -4.46 -16.19
N PHE A 63 3.13 -4.77 -16.99
CA PHE A 63 2.38 -6.03 -16.83
C PHE A 63 3.27 -7.25 -17.04
N ALA A 64 4.08 -7.25 -18.10
CA ALA A 64 4.98 -8.35 -18.42
C ALA A 64 5.98 -8.60 -17.28
N ASP A 65 6.56 -7.53 -16.72
CA ASP A 65 7.47 -7.63 -15.57
C ASP A 65 6.76 -8.22 -14.34
N VAL A 66 5.59 -7.70 -13.96
CA VAL A 66 4.84 -8.22 -12.80
C VAL A 66 4.46 -9.69 -12.97
N PHE A 67 3.97 -10.09 -14.15
CA PHE A 67 3.64 -11.49 -14.41
C PHE A 67 4.88 -12.39 -14.40
N HIS A 68 6.01 -11.90 -14.89
CA HIS A 68 7.27 -12.62 -14.83
C HIS A 68 7.77 -12.81 -13.39
N GLN A 69 7.75 -11.76 -12.56
CA GLN A 69 8.11 -11.85 -11.15
C GLN A 69 7.21 -12.83 -10.39
N ALA A 70 5.90 -12.82 -10.68
CA ALA A 70 4.97 -13.76 -10.08
C ALA A 70 5.26 -15.22 -10.46
N GLN A 71 5.69 -15.48 -11.70
CA GLN A 71 6.13 -16.82 -12.12
C GLN A 71 7.38 -17.23 -11.35
N ILE A 72 8.41 -16.38 -11.28
CA ILE A 72 9.64 -16.66 -10.52
C ILE A 72 9.32 -16.98 -9.06
N LEU A 73 8.44 -16.20 -8.42
CA LEU A 73 8.06 -16.43 -7.03
C LEU A 73 7.37 -17.79 -6.85
N ARG A 74 6.43 -18.13 -7.73
CA ARG A 74 5.74 -19.44 -7.70
C ARG A 74 6.73 -20.59 -7.87
N ASP A 75 7.67 -20.47 -8.80
CA ASP A 75 8.65 -21.52 -9.07
C ASP A 75 9.55 -21.74 -7.85
N LYS A 76 10.04 -20.66 -7.21
CA LYS A 76 10.81 -20.75 -5.96
C LYS A 76 10.03 -21.37 -4.81
N ILE A 77 8.74 -21.03 -4.68
CA ILE A 77 7.86 -21.60 -3.65
C ILE A 77 7.71 -23.12 -3.84
N LEU A 78 7.54 -23.57 -5.09
CA LEU A 78 7.43 -24.99 -5.40
C LEU A 78 8.76 -25.73 -5.24
N GLU A 79 9.89 -25.09 -5.57
CA GLU A 79 11.23 -25.64 -5.38
C GLU A 79 11.55 -25.86 -3.89
N TYR A 80 11.15 -24.92 -3.04
CA TYR A 80 11.50 -24.93 -1.61
C TYR A 80 10.51 -25.69 -0.71
N ASP A 81 9.36 -26.14 -1.23
CA ASP A 81 8.37 -26.92 -0.47
C ASP A 81 8.34 -28.40 -0.91
N PRO A 82 9.11 -29.30 -0.27
CA PRO A 82 9.14 -30.73 -0.61
C PRO A 82 7.78 -31.41 -0.51
N SER A 83 6.90 -30.89 0.34
CA SER A 83 5.55 -31.42 0.54
C SER A 83 4.61 -31.08 -0.61
N MET A 84 4.93 -30.05 -1.42
CA MET A 84 4.11 -29.40 -2.44
C MET A 84 2.76 -28.84 -1.98
N GLU A 85 2.20 -29.28 -0.85
CA GLU A 85 0.85 -28.93 -0.38
C GLU A 85 0.73 -27.43 -0.09
N ARG A 86 1.67 -26.87 0.68
CA ARG A 86 1.70 -25.43 0.99
C ARG A 86 2.06 -24.63 -0.25
N GLY A 87 3.03 -25.12 -1.03
CA GLY A 87 3.46 -24.46 -2.26
C GLY A 87 2.34 -24.34 -3.28
N LEU A 88 1.51 -25.37 -3.43
CA LEU A 88 0.32 -25.35 -4.29
C LEU A 88 -0.75 -24.40 -3.75
N MET A 89 -1.01 -24.40 -2.44
CA MET A 89 -1.97 -23.47 -1.83
C MET A 89 -1.58 -22.01 -2.09
N VAL A 90 -0.32 -21.66 -1.83
CA VAL A 90 0.18 -20.29 -2.02
C VAL A 90 0.20 -19.91 -3.51
N THR A 91 0.66 -20.81 -4.39
CA THR A 91 0.69 -20.58 -5.84
C THR A 91 -0.70 -20.31 -6.42
N ARG A 92 -1.72 -21.04 -5.94
CA ARG A 92 -3.13 -20.81 -6.31
C ARG A 92 -3.61 -19.45 -5.80
N GLY A 93 -3.27 -19.08 -4.57
CA GLY A 93 -3.55 -17.76 -4.01
C GLY A 93 -2.96 -16.63 -4.85
N ILE A 94 -1.68 -16.73 -5.23
CA ILE A 94 -1.00 -15.76 -6.10
C ILE A 94 -1.74 -15.64 -7.45
N THR A 95 -2.12 -16.77 -8.05
CA THR A 95 -2.84 -16.79 -9.32
C THR A 95 -4.21 -16.11 -9.22
N ALA A 96 -4.95 -16.38 -8.13
CA ALA A 96 -6.23 -15.73 -7.88
C ALA A 96 -6.08 -14.22 -7.67
N SER A 97 -5.09 -13.79 -6.89
CA SER A 97 -4.82 -12.37 -6.62
C SER A 97 -4.34 -11.59 -7.84
N LEU A 98 -3.77 -12.25 -8.85
CA LEU A 98 -3.34 -11.61 -10.10
C LEU A 98 -4.46 -11.45 -11.14
N ARG A 99 -5.66 -12.00 -10.90
CA ARG A 99 -6.79 -11.89 -11.83
C ARG A 99 -7.14 -10.45 -12.23
N PRO A 100 -7.25 -9.48 -11.30
CA PRO A 100 -7.57 -8.10 -11.67
C PRO A 100 -6.53 -7.47 -12.62
N LEU A 101 -5.24 -7.84 -12.47
CA LEU A 101 -4.18 -7.36 -13.36
C LEU A 101 -4.23 -8.04 -14.74
N GLN A 102 -4.66 -9.30 -14.81
CA GLN A 102 -4.93 -9.95 -16.10
C GLN A 102 -6.07 -9.28 -16.86
N ASP A 103 -7.17 -8.95 -16.17
CA ASP A 103 -8.30 -8.27 -16.78
C ASP A 103 -7.89 -6.89 -17.32
N LEU A 104 -7.09 -6.14 -16.55
CA LEU A 104 -6.56 -4.84 -16.95
C LEU A 104 -5.58 -4.95 -18.14
N PHE A 105 -4.74 -5.98 -18.16
CA PHE A 105 -3.85 -6.27 -19.29
C PHE A 105 -4.61 -6.59 -20.57
N ASP A 106 -5.67 -7.41 -20.48
CA ASP A 106 -6.51 -7.74 -21.63
C ASP A 106 -7.26 -6.53 -22.18
N GLU A 107 -7.66 -5.60 -21.31
CA GLU A 107 -8.21 -4.30 -21.73
C GLU A 107 -7.16 -3.42 -22.41
N ALA A 108 -5.96 -3.31 -21.83
CA ALA A 108 -4.86 -2.55 -22.40
C ALA A 108 -4.50 -3.06 -23.80
N LYS A 109 -4.43 -4.38 -24.00
CA LYS A 109 -4.18 -4.99 -25.32
C LYS A 109 -5.24 -4.65 -26.35
N LYS A 110 -6.52 -4.50 -25.97
CA LYS A 110 -7.60 -4.15 -26.90
C LYS A 110 -7.52 -2.70 -27.37
N LYS A 111 -6.90 -1.82 -26.57
CA LYS A 111 -6.72 -0.39 -26.89
C LYS A 111 -5.53 -0.15 -27.83
N ASP A 112 -4.63 -1.11 -27.98
CA ASP A 112 -3.45 -1.07 -28.86
C ASP A 112 -3.72 -1.57 -30.31
N TYR A 113 -4.97 -1.98 -30.62
CA TYR A 113 -5.42 -2.40 -31.96
C TYR A 113 -6.41 -1.39 -32.56
#